data_AF-A0AA38JGV7-F1
#
_entry.id   AF-A0AA38JGV7-F1
#
_cell.length_a   1.000
_cell.length_b   1.000
_cell.length_c   1.000
_cell.angle_alpha   90.00
_cell.angle_beta   90.00
_cell.angle_gamma   90.00
#
_symmetry.space_group_name_H-M   'P 1'
#
loop_
_entity.id
_entity.type
_entity.pdbx_description
1 polymer ?
#
loop_
_entity_poly.entity_id
_entity_poly.type
_entity_poly.pdbx_seq_one_letter_code
_entity_poly.pdbx_strand_id
1 'polypeptide(L)'
;MPHLALSTYKCRTGDDRRWRLAQQVLPRLRDRVADTIEDPLDRCKLGPFVLAHMNFNPQNIIFAREGGHIMCVLDWETSLTVPLWALVCYPSWFGQVFPTSRKRHSRETQIFKDTYIRELQRLTLDPFILSVVQNPRLEAKRRFAEVATLPWPKAHFMLEWMNENVGKRQFTT
;
A
#
# COMPACT_ATOMS: atom_id res chain seq x y z
N MET A 1 8.96 25.58 21.57
CA MET A 1 7.87 24.60 21.35
C MET A 1 8.00 23.26 22.15
N PRO A 2 8.46 23.17 23.42
CA PRO A 2 8.46 21.89 24.14
C PRO A 2 7.11 21.55 24.81
N HIS A 3 6.29 22.55 25.13
CA HIS A 3 5.11 22.38 25.98
C HIS A 3 3.90 21.75 25.26
N LEU A 4 3.84 21.84 23.91
CA LEU A 4 2.83 21.13 23.10
C LEU A 4 3.09 19.62 22.99
N ALA A 5 4.32 19.16 23.23
CA ALA A 5 4.65 17.74 23.26
C ALA A 5 4.24 17.06 24.59
N LEU A 6 3.99 17.85 25.64
CA LEU A 6 3.62 17.36 26.97
C LEU A 6 2.10 17.22 27.16
N SER A 7 1.28 18.00 26.44
CA SER A 7 -0.19 17.93 26.58
C SER A 7 -0.80 16.68 25.94
N THR A 8 -0.15 16.07 24.96
CA THR A 8 -0.54 14.78 24.36
C THR A 8 -0.01 13.57 25.13
N TYR A 9 0.81 13.78 26.17
CA TYR A 9 1.48 12.72 26.93
C TYR A 9 0.58 12.01 27.96
N LYS A 10 -0.62 12.53 28.25
CA LYS A 10 -1.50 12.02 29.32
C LYS A 10 -2.29 10.73 28.99
N CYS A 11 -2.03 10.06 27.86
CA CYS A 11 -2.67 8.78 27.50
C CYS A 11 -1.70 7.58 27.42
N ARG A 12 -0.55 7.61 28.11
CA ARG A 12 0.57 6.69 27.86
C ARG A 12 0.82 5.66 28.97
N THR A 13 0.27 4.45 28.78
CA THR A 13 0.93 3.22 29.28
C THR A 13 1.12 2.21 28.15
N GLY A 14 0.17 2.11 27.21
CA GLY A 14 0.32 1.34 25.96
C GLY A 14 1.16 2.06 24.88
N ASP A 15 1.35 3.36 25.01
CA ASP A 15 1.92 4.23 23.98
C ASP A 15 3.45 4.24 23.98
N ASP A 16 4.08 4.07 25.15
CA ASP A 16 5.55 4.15 25.29
C ASP A 16 6.28 3.02 24.55
N ARG A 17 5.69 1.83 24.46
CA ARG A 17 6.28 0.72 23.70
C ARG A 17 6.18 0.96 22.20
N ARG A 18 5.03 1.45 21.71
CA ARG A 18 4.81 1.78 20.30
C ARG A 18 5.67 2.97 19.87
N TRP A 19 5.81 3.96 20.73
CA TRP A 19 6.64 5.12 20.49
C TRP A 19 8.12 4.75 20.41
N ARG A 20 8.63 3.96 21.36
CA ARG A 20 10.00 3.43 21.30
C ARG A 20 10.25 2.61 20.03
N LEU A 21 9.29 1.78 19.62
CA LEU A 21 9.39 1.04 18.35
C LEU A 21 9.45 1.99 17.16
N ALA A 22 8.59 3.01 17.10
CA ALA A 22 8.59 4.00 16.02
C ALA A 22 9.92 4.75 15.93
N GLN A 23 10.50 5.16 17.06
CA GLN A 23 11.81 5.81 17.11
C GLN A 23 12.94 4.94 16.54
N GLN A 24 12.84 3.62 16.69
CA GLN A 24 13.81 2.68 16.12
C GLN A 24 13.56 2.41 14.63
N VAL A 25 12.29 2.35 14.22
CA VAL A 25 11.88 1.88 12.89
C VAL A 25 11.92 3.00 11.85
N LEU A 26 11.43 4.19 12.17
CA LEU A 26 11.29 5.28 11.20
C LEU A 26 12.63 5.71 10.55
N PRO A 27 13.75 5.88 11.30
CA PRO A 27 15.03 6.21 10.68
C PRO A 27 15.49 5.12 9.71
N ARG A 28 15.33 3.85 10.10
CA ARG A 28 15.69 2.70 9.25
C ARG A 28 14.84 2.61 8.00
N LEU A 29 13.54 2.90 8.10
CA LEU A 29 12.64 2.89 6.95
C LEU A 29 13.00 4.01 5.96
N ARG A 30 13.35 5.21 6.46
CA ARG A 30 13.85 6.32 5.65
C ARG A 30 15.08 5.91 4.84
N ASP A 31 16.02 5.23 5.46
CA ASP A 31 17.26 4.81 4.80
C ASP A 31 17.02 3.74 3.71
N ARG A 32 15.81 3.15 3.64
CA ARG A 32 15.38 2.21 2.59
C ARG A 32 14.56 2.84 1.45
N VAL A 33 14.34 4.16 1.49
CA VAL A 33 13.65 4.88 0.41
C VAL A 33 14.38 4.67 -0.92
N ALA A 34 15.72 4.81 -0.91
CA ALA A 34 16.56 4.61 -2.09
C ALA A 34 16.43 3.17 -2.65
N ASP A 35 16.39 2.16 -1.78
CA ASP A 35 16.26 0.74 -2.18
C ASP A 35 15.00 0.44 -3.01
N THR A 36 13.95 1.28 -2.89
CA THR A 36 12.61 0.95 -3.41
C THR A 36 12.05 1.99 -4.39
N ILE A 37 12.50 3.24 -4.31
CA ILE A 37 11.97 4.37 -5.10
C ILE A 37 12.99 4.86 -6.14
N GLU A 38 14.29 4.62 -5.94
CA GLU A 38 15.36 5.08 -6.84
C GLU A 38 15.79 3.96 -7.80
N ASP A 39 14.86 3.47 -8.64
CA ASP A 39 15.22 2.63 -9.78
C ASP A 39 15.49 3.53 -11.01
N PRO A 40 16.71 3.51 -11.60
CA PRO A 40 17.04 4.27 -12.82
C PRO A 40 16.22 3.84 -14.05
N LEU A 41 15.65 2.64 -14.04
CA LEU A 41 14.77 2.11 -15.09
C LEU A 41 13.29 2.45 -14.85
N ASP A 42 12.99 3.17 -13.77
CA ASP A 42 11.62 3.53 -13.38
C ASP A 42 11.05 4.64 -14.27
N ARG A 43 10.52 4.23 -15.42
CA ARG A 43 9.77 5.09 -16.35
C ARG A 43 8.51 5.71 -15.70
N CYS A 44 8.13 5.25 -14.51
CA CYS A 44 6.89 5.66 -13.86
C CYS A 44 7.03 6.93 -12.99
N LYS A 45 8.25 7.51 -12.87
CA LYS A 45 8.48 8.78 -12.15
C LYS A 45 7.84 9.98 -12.84
N LEU A 46 7.62 9.91 -14.16
CA LEU A 46 7.17 11.04 -14.98
C LEU A 46 5.65 11.05 -15.24
N GLY A 47 4.89 10.13 -14.64
CA GLY A 47 3.46 9.97 -14.87
C GLY A 47 3.12 8.83 -15.84
N PRO A 48 1.89 8.78 -16.37
CA PRO A 48 0.81 9.76 -16.17
C PRO A 48 0.35 9.80 -14.71
N PHE A 49 -0.12 10.97 -14.27
CA PHE A 49 -0.70 11.16 -12.95
C PHE A 49 -2.23 11.11 -13.02
N VAL A 50 -2.84 10.45 -12.05
CA VAL A 50 -4.29 10.20 -11.99
C VAL A 50 -4.82 10.49 -10.60
N LEU A 51 -6.11 10.84 -10.49
CA LEU A 51 -6.78 10.94 -9.20
C LEU A 51 -7.01 9.54 -8.64
N ALA A 52 -6.53 9.27 -7.42
CA ALA A 52 -6.78 8.02 -6.71
C ALA A 52 -7.48 8.27 -5.37
N HIS A 53 -8.30 7.31 -4.97
CA HIS A 53 -9.11 7.38 -3.74
C HIS A 53 -8.28 7.32 -2.44
N MET A 54 -7.11 6.68 -2.48
CA MET A 54 -6.17 6.41 -1.36
C MET A 54 -6.70 5.57 -0.19
N ASN A 55 -7.99 5.60 0.09
CA ASN A 55 -8.65 4.70 1.04
C ASN A 55 -9.59 3.70 0.35
N PHE A 56 -9.13 3.09 -0.75
CA PHE A 56 -9.94 2.17 -1.56
C PHE A 56 -10.04 0.78 -0.91
N ASN A 57 -10.96 0.63 0.05
CA ASN A 57 -11.22 -0.60 0.78
C ASN A 57 -12.72 -1.00 0.69
N PRO A 58 -13.10 -2.26 1.00
CA PRO A 58 -14.47 -2.72 0.83
C PRO A 58 -15.56 -1.93 1.59
N GLN A 59 -15.23 -1.22 2.66
CA GLN A 59 -16.20 -0.40 3.41
C GLN A 59 -16.60 0.86 2.64
N ASN A 60 -15.75 1.30 1.73
CA ASN A 60 -15.95 2.49 0.89
C ASN A 60 -16.51 2.14 -0.50
N ILE A 61 -16.97 0.90 -0.71
CA ILE A 61 -17.52 0.43 -1.98
C ILE A 61 -18.95 -0.05 -1.75
N ILE A 62 -19.89 0.52 -2.48
CA ILE A 62 -21.28 0.03 -2.51
C ILE A 62 -21.43 -0.90 -3.70
N PHE A 63 -21.86 -2.12 -3.42
CA PHE A 63 -22.15 -3.13 -4.42
C PHE A 63 -23.66 -3.23 -4.66
N ALA A 64 -24.04 -3.44 -5.91
CA ALA A 64 -25.42 -3.75 -6.25
C ALA A 64 -25.83 -5.07 -5.62
N ARG A 65 -27.06 -5.11 -5.11
CA ARG A 65 -27.67 -6.31 -4.51
C ARG A 65 -27.70 -7.48 -5.49
N GLU A 66 -27.89 -7.19 -6.77
CA GLU A 66 -27.94 -8.15 -7.85
C GLU A 66 -26.66 -8.08 -8.70
N GLY A 67 -25.98 -9.21 -8.86
CA GLY A 67 -24.76 -9.34 -9.69
C GLY A 67 -23.48 -8.79 -9.08
N GLY A 68 -23.53 -8.08 -7.94
CA GLY A 68 -22.34 -7.67 -7.19
C GLY A 68 -21.43 -6.67 -7.92
N HIS A 69 -21.96 -5.94 -8.90
CA HIS A 69 -21.20 -4.88 -9.57
C HIS A 69 -21.08 -3.65 -8.65
N ILE A 70 -20.00 -2.88 -8.82
CA ILE A 70 -19.75 -1.67 -8.04
C ILE A 70 -20.73 -0.59 -8.49
N MET A 71 -21.54 -0.06 -7.57
CA MET A 71 -22.46 1.05 -7.81
C MET A 71 -21.79 2.40 -7.55
N CYS A 72 -21.09 2.53 -6.43
CA CYS A 72 -20.37 3.76 -6.11
C CYS A 72 -19.18 3.50 -5.17
N VAL A 73 -18.27 4.47 -5.17
CA VAL A 73 -17.13 4.56 -4.25
C VAL A 73 -17.33 5.81 -3.40
N LEU A 74 -17.35 5.64 -2.08
CA LEU A 74 -17.60 6.67 -1.07
C LEU A 74 -16.30 7.12 -0.41
N ASP A 75 -16.32 8.27 0.28
CA ASP A 75 -15.22 8.72 1.16
C ASP A 75 -13.93 9.19 0.44
N TRP A 76 -14.11 10.11 -0.52
CA TRP A 76 -13.02 10.69 -1.33
C TRP A 76 -12.16 11.74 -0.60
N GLU A 77 -12.33 11.95 0.71
CA GLU A 77 -11.65 13.02 1.46
C GLU A 77 -10.12 12.87 1.49
N THR A 78 -9.64 11.63 1.34
CA THR A 78 -8.21 11.30 1.30
C THR A 78 -7.66 11.17 -0.12
N SER A 79 -8.48 11.49 -1.14
CA SER A 79 -8.06 11.36 -2.54
C SER A 79 -6.91 12.28 -2.88
N LEU A 80 -5.98 11.79 -3.70
CA LEU A 80 -4.86 12.59 -4.18
C LEU A 80 -4.39 12.15 -5.56
N THR A 81 -3.66 13.04 -6.21
CA THR A 81 -3.02 12.80 -7.49
C THR A 81 -1.80 11.89 -7.29
N VAL A 82 -1.86 10.68 -7.83
CA VAL A 82 -0.78 9.68 -7.76
C VAL A 82 -0.27 9.33 -9.15
N PRO A 83 0.97 8.84 -9.27
CA PRO A 83 1.40 8.17 -10.48
C PRO A 83 0.48 6.97 -10.80
N LEU A 84 0.13 6.76 -12.06
CA LEU A 84 -0.75 5.67 -12.51
C LEU A 84 -0.31 4.30 -12.02
N TRP A 85 1.00 4.06 -11.94
CA TRP A 85 1.51 2.78 -11.47
C TRP A 85 1.05 2.43 -10.04
N ALA A 86 0.86 3.43 -9.17
CA ALA A 86 0.43 3.22 -7.81
C ALA A 86 -1.05 2.81 -7.72
N LEU A 87 -1.87 3.25 -8.68
CA LEU A 87 -3.29 2.93 -8.77
C LEU A 87 -3.54 1.52 -9.35
N VAL A 88 -2.76 1.13 -10.35
CA VAL A 88 -2.97 -0.11 -11.13
C VAL A 88 -2.53 -1.37 -10.39
N CYS A 89 -1.65 -1.24 -9.40
CA CYS A 89 -1.28 -2.38 -8.57
C CYS A 89 -2.45 -2.85 -7.68
N TYR A 90 -2.49 -4.15 -7.37
CA TYR A 90 -3.56 -4.77 -6.58
C TYR A 90 -3.82 -4.04 -5.25
N PRO A 91 -5.08 -3.83 -4.84
CA PRO A 91 -5.39 -3.30 -3.52
C PRO A 91 -4.79 -4.15 -2.38
N SER A 92 -4.28 -3.50 -1.33
CA SER A 92 -3.63 -4.20 -0.19
C SER A 92 -4.58 -5.16 0.53
N TRP A 93 -5.87 -4.87 0.49
CA TRP A 93 -6.90 -5.69 1.09
C TRP A 93 -7.13 -7.04 0.40
N PHE A 94 -6.56 -7.29 -0.79
CA PHE A 94 -6.63 -8.61 -1.42
C PHE A 94 -5.99 -9.70 -0.56
N GLY A 95 -4.89 -9.38 0.12
CA GLY A 95 -4.20 -10.29 1.04
C GLY A 95 -4.81 -10.32 2.45
N GLN A 96 -5.94 -9.65 2.68
CA GLN A 96 -6.53 -9.50 4.01
C GLN A 96 -8.03 -9.76 4.01
N VAL A 97 -8.56 -10.21 5.14
CA VAL A 97 -9.99 -10.38 5.37
C VAL A 97 -10.51 -9.14 6.09
N PHE A 98 -11.21 -8.27 5.35
CA PHE A 98 -11.90 -7.12 5.94
C PHE A 98 -13.20 -7.53 6.64
N PRO A 99 -13.56 -6.90 7.78
CA PRO A 99 -12.86 -5.80 8.47
C PRO A 99 -11.80 -6.28 9.48
N THR A 100 -11.59 -7.59 9.62
CA THR A 100 -10.76 -8.18 10.69
C THR A 100 -9.26 -7.97 10.55
N SER A 101 -8.78 -7.49 9.40
CA SER A 101 -7.36 -7.39 9.02
C SER A 101 -6.56 -8.69 9.14
N ARG A 102 -7.22 -9.85 9.28
CA ARG A 102 -6.57 -11.16 9.28
C ARG A 102 -5.95 -11.43 7.91
N LYS A 103 -4.77 -12.03 7.87
CA LYS A 103 -4.17 -12.48 6.60
C LYS A 103 -5.11 -13.47 5.91
N ARG A 104 -5.42 -13.21 4.66
CA ARG A 104 -6.18 -14.13 3.81
C ARG A 104 -5.29 -15.33 3.46
N HIS A 105 -5.90 -16.51 3.25
CA HIS A 105 -5.17 -17.68 2.78
C HIS A 105 -4.44 -17.37 1.46
N SER A 106 -3.22 -17.90 1.28
CA SER A 106 -2.37 -17.62 0.11
C SER A 106 -3.07 -17.97 -1.21
N ARG A 107 -3.70 -19.15 -1.27
CA ARG A 107 -4.49 -19.61 -2.43
C ARG A 107 -5.63 -18.64 -2.79
N GLU A 108 -6.39 -18.17 -1.80
CA GLU A 108 -7.47 -17.21 -2.08
C GLU A 108 -6.91 -15.86 -2.54
N THR A 109 -5.85 -15.38 -1.89
CA THR A 109 -5.17 -14.14 -2.30
C THR A 109 -4.75 -14.20 -3.76
N GLN A 110 -4.22 -15.35 -4.19
CA GLN A 110 -3.84 -15.58 -5.58
C GLN A 110 -5.06 -15.53 -6.51
N ILE A 111 -6.18 -16.15 -6.14
CA ILE A 111 -7.43 -16.09 -6.92
C ILE A 111 -7.90 -14.64 -7.14
N PHE A 112 -7.83 -13.79 -6.11
CA PHE A 112 -8.17 -12.37 -6.24
C PHE A 112 -7.23 -11.64 -7.20
N LYS A 113 -5.91 -11.85 -7.05
CA LYS A 113 -4.90 -11.26 -7.94
C LYS A 113 -5.11 -11.70 -9.40
N ASP A 114 -5.27 -12.99 -9.65
CA ASP A 114 -5.46 -13.53 -11.00
C ASP A 114 -6.76 -13.03 -11.64
N THR A 115 -7.82 -12.88 -10.85
CA THR A 115 -9.09 -12.33 -11.33
C THR A 115 -8.96 -10.85 -11.69
N TYR A 116 -8.23 -10.08 -10.87
CA TYR A 116 -7.97 -8.67 -11.16
C TYR A 116 -7.14 -8.47 -12.44
N ILE A 117 -6.09 -9.28 -12.66
CA ILE A 117 -5.31 -9.23 -13.91
C ILE A 117 -6.20 -9.53 -15.11
N ARG A 118 -7.03 -10.59 -15.03
CA ARG A 118 -7.93 -10.97 -16.12
C ARG A 118 -8.94 -9.87 -16.45
N GLU A 119 -9.55 -9.28 -15.44
CA GLU A 119 -10.50 -8.17 -15.65
C GLU A 119 -9.80 -6.91 -16.20
N LEU A 120 -8.59 -6.59 -15.73
CA LEU A 120 -7.80 -5.49 -16.31
C LEU A 120 -7.48 -5.74 -17.79
N GLN A 121 -7.01 -6.94 -18.14
CA GLN A 121 -6.73 -7.33 -19.53
C GLN A 121 -7.97 -7.27 -20.42
N ARG A 122 -9.15 -7.54 -19.86
CA ARG A 122 -10.43 -7.43 -20.57
C ARG A 122 -10.85 -5.97 -20.78
N LEU A 123 -10.54 -5.09 -19.84
CA LEU A 123 -10.99 -3.69 -19.83
C LEU A 123 -10.02 -2.72 -20.50
N THR A 124 -8.75 -3.08 -20.65
CA THR A 124 -7.75 -2.22 -21.30
C THR A 124 -6.74 -3.03 -22.10
N LEU A 125 -6.27 -2.42 -23.19
CA LEU A 125 -5.15 -2.91 -24.01
C LEU A 125 -3.89 -2.06 -23.82
N ASP A 126 -3.88 -1.13 -22.87
CA ASP A 126 -2.74 -0.25 -22.61
C ASP A 126 -1.53 -1.08 -22.12
N PRO A 127 -0.44 -1.16 -22.92
CA PRO A 127 0.73 -1.96 -22.57
C PRO A 127 1.39 -1.49 -21.28
N PHE A 128 1.31 -0.21 -20.95
CA PHE A 128 1.86 0.32 -19.71
C PHE A 128 1.10 -0.21 -18.50
N ILE A 129 -0.24 -0.12 -18.49
CA ILE A 129 -1.07 -0.65 -17.40
C ILE A 129 -0.81 -2.14 -17.17
N LEU A 130 -0.76 -2.92 -18.26
CA LEU A 130 -0.52 -4.36 -18.18
C LEU A 130 0.90 -4.69 -17.70
N SER A 131 1.90 -3.91 -18.11
CA SER A 131 3.28 -4.06 -17.62
C SER A 131 3.41 -3.75 -16.12
N VAL A 132 2.62 -2.81 -15.60
CA VAL A 132 2.65 -2.43 -14.19
C VAL A 132 2.10 -3.54 -13.31
N VAL A 133 0.91 -4.05 -13.62
CA VAL A 133 0.22 -5.03 -12.74
C VAL A 133 0.98 -6.35 -12.65
N GLN A 134 1.75 -6.69 -13.69
CA GLN A 134 2.56 -7.90 -13.74
C GLN A 134 3.97 -7.73 -13.16
N ASN A 135 4.37 -6.52 -12.76
CA ASN A 135 5.73 -6.24 -12.30
C ASN A 135 5.85 -6.37 -10.76
N PRO A 136 6.55 -7.40 -10.24
CA PRO A 136 6.69 -7.61 -8.80
C PRO A 136 7.45 -6.48 -8.09
N ARG A 137 8.33 -5.75 -8.80
CA ARG A 137 9.04 -4.61 -8.24
C ARG A 137 8.11 -3.43 -7.98
N LEU A 138 7.19 -3.15 -8.91
CA LEU A 138 6.21 -2.07 -8.73
C LEU A 138 5.20 -2.42 -7.63
N GLU A 139 4.84 -3.70 -7.48
CA GLU A 139 4.08 -4.16 -6.32
C GLU A 139 4.84 -3.89 -5.00
N ALA A 140 6.14 -4.21 -4.94
CA ALA A 140 6.97 -3.94 -3.77
C ALA A 140 7.08 -2.44 -3.46
N LYS A 141 7.25 -1.61 -4.50
CA LYS A 141 7.29 -0.15 -4.41
C LYS A 141 5.97 0.43 -3.86
N ARG A 142 4.82 -0.08 -4.33
CA ARG A 142 3.52 0.33 -3.79
C ARG A 142 3.38 -0.07 -2.33
N ARG A 143 3.73 -1.30 -1.96
CA ARG A 143 3.70 -1.75 -0.56
C ARG A 143 4.58 -0.89 0.33
N PHE A 144 5.76 -0.48 -0.15
CA PHE A 144 6.60 0.47 0.57
C PHE A 144 5.89 1.81 0.76
N ALA A 145 5.30 2.38 -0.30
CA ALA A 145 4.57 3.66 -0.21
C ALA A 145 3.42 3.58 0.81
N GLU A 146 2.60 2.52 0.77
CA GLU A 146 1.52 2.29 1.74
C GLU A 146 2.06 2.27 3.18
N VAL A 147 3.12 1.50 3.43
CA VAL A 147 3.73 1.35 4.75
C VAL A 147 4.38 2.64 5.24
N ALA A 148 5.05 3.38 4.36
CA ALA A 148 5.70 4.65 4.68
C ALA A 148 4.70 5.75 5.06
N THR A 149 3.46 5.68 4.55
CA THR A 149 2.38 6.61 4.90
C THR A 149 1.59 6.25 6.16
N LEU A 150 1.88 5.11 6.80
CA LEU A 150 1.17 4.72 8.02
C LEU A 150 1.54 5.66 9.19
N PRO A 151 0.58 5.97 10.08
CA PRO A 151 0.87 6.75 11.28
C PRO A 151 1.83 5.97 12.19
N TRP A 152 2.69 6.69 12.94
CA TRP A 152 3.73 6.09 13.78
C TRP A 152 3.28 4.98 14.75
N PRO A 153 2.03 4.95 15.30
CA PRO A 153 1.62 3.83 16.17
C PRO A 153 1.57 2.48 15.43
N LYS A 154 1.54 2.52 14.09
CA LYS A 154 1.59 1.37 13.19
C LYS A 154 3.02 0.96 12.79
N ALA A 155 4.06 1.43 13.50
CA ALA A 155 5.47 1.10 13.22
C ALA A 155 5.80 -0.42 13.19
N HIS A 156 4.97 -1.27 13.79
CA HIS A 156 5.13 -2.73 13.69
C HIS A 156 4.93 -3.24 12.25
N PHE A 157 3.96 -2.69 11.49
CA PHE A 157 3.79 -3.03 10.07
C PHE A 157 4.99 -2.58 9.23
N MET A 158 5.60 -1.45 9.58
CA MET A 158 6.84 -0.99 8.95
C MET A 158 7.99 -1.96 9.21
N LEU A 159 8.13 -2.44 10.45
CA LEU A 159 9.13 -3.44 10.80
C LEU A 159 8.89 -4.79 10.10
N GLU A 160 7.64 -5.26 10.06
CA GLU A 160 7.27 -6.48 9.34
C GLU A 160 7.64 -6.40 7.86
N TRP A 161 7.24 -5.31 7.18
CA TRP A 161 7.61 -5.10 5.78
C TRP A 161 9.12 -5.09 5.58
N MET A 162 9.86 -4.39 6.45
CA MET A 162 11.32 -4.37 6.36
C MET A 162 11.90 -5.77 6.47
N ASN A 163 11.47 -6.56 7.46
CA ASN A 163 11.94 -7.93 7.68
C ASN A 163 11.61 -8.87 6.50
N GLU A 164 10.41 -8.76 5.92
CA GLU A 164 10.01 -9.52 4.72
C GLU A 164 10.84 -9.17 3.47
N ASN A 165 11.52 -8.03 3.48
CA ASN A 165 12.29 -7.49 2.35
C ASN A 165 13.77 -7.24 2.69
N VAL A 166 14.27 -7.72 3.84
CA VAL A 166 15.71 -7.79 4.14
C VAL A 166 16.26 -9.03 3.44
N GLY A 167 17.17 -8.85 2.48
CA GLY A 167 17.86 -9.97 1.79
C GLY A 167 17.54 -10.17 0.31
N LYS A 168 16.52 -9.50 -0.25
CA LYS A 168 16.23 -9.52 -1.70
C LYS A 168 17.18 -8.64 -2.54
N ARG A 169 18.43 -8.47 -2.08
CA ARG A 169 19.51 -7.72 -2.78
C ARG A 169 20.15 -8.51 -3.92
N GLN A 170 19.70 -9.72 -4.22
CA GLN A 170 20.26 -10.56 -5.28
C GLN A 170 19.20 -10.78 -6.35
N PHE A 171 19.67 -10.83 -7.59
CA PHE A 171 18.89 -10.89 -8.84
C PHE A 171 18.34 -9.54 -9.28
N THR A 172 19.20 -8.77 -9.96
CA THR A 172 19.04 -8.40 -11.39
C THR A 172 19.99 -7.25 -11.75
N THR A 173 21.25 -7.58 -11.98
CA THR A 173 22.04 -6.98 -13.06
C THR A 173 21.45 -7.35 -14.40
#